data_AF-A0A8J6MJG6-F1
#
_entry.id   AF-A0A8J6MJG6-F1
#
_cell.length_a   1.000
_cell.length_b   1.000
_cell.length_c   1.000
_cell.angle_alpha   90.00
_cell.angle_beta   90.00
_cell.angle_gamma   90.00
#
_symmetry.space_group_name_H-M   'P 1'
#
loop_
_entity.id
_entity.type
_entity.pdbx_description
1 polymer ?
#
loop_
_entity_poly.entity_id
_entity_poly.type
_entity_poly.pdbx_seq_one_letter_code
_entity_poly.pdbx_strand_id
1 'polypeptide(L)'
;MYVFAYKDGRTTLIDLASGTGTVKWKRAITDGQWIIPVVTGEVYVAQNNYLEKVNPDDGGKLWSYAGNRSNEAFYLDWNEAGILYLTQGQELRRLDATTGETLWSYTTPAPQASLSTNRYTLKNGDLILITINGTSNSAHVVMMNADGKKLWETDPKFGNAYALEDSSGNIYYVATHTVYSVNRATGAIKWTFARETAVQNETVYTLQTYGDDIFLLYGGPSGRYPPMGISRLDAKTGALQWDVWVGEATSLILADSGFLFTNRVMGLGAIAYKR
;
A
#
# COMPACT_ATOMS: atom_id res chain seq x y z
N MET A 1 -14.65 2.13 19.30
CA MET A 1 -13.41 1.37 19.05
C MET A 1 -13.86 -0.04 18.74
N TYR A 2 -13.47 -0.56 17.58
CA TYR A 2 -13.85 -1.91 17.19
C TYR A 2 -12.87 -2.94 17.73
N VAL A 3 -13.40 -4.01 18.32
CA VAL A 3 -12.63 -5.18 18.73
C VAL A 3 -13.28 -6.45 18.19
N PHE A 4 -12.47 -7.49 18.04
CA PHE A 4 -12.90 -8.78 17.53
C PHE A 4 -12.71 -9.83 18.62
N ALA A 5 -13.75 -10.61 18.89
CA ALA A 5 -13.70 -11.71 19.82
C ALA A 5 -14.04 -13.01 19.09
N TYR A 6 -13.19 -14.02 19.25
CA TYR A 6 -13.45 -15.37 18.76
C TYR A 6 -13.76 -16.29 19.93
N LYS A 7 -14.91 -16.95 19.89
CA LYS A 7 -15.31 -17.94 20.89
C LYS A 7 -16.19 -19.01 20.25
N ASP A 8 -15.90 -20.28 20.54
CA ASP A 8 -16.70 -21.44 20.12
C ASP A 8 -17.01 -21.47 18.61
N GLY A 9 -16.00 -21.21 17.77
CA GLY A 9 -16.17 -21.18 16.32
C GLY A 9 -16.64 -19.84 15.76
N ARG A 10 -17.13 -18.92 16.59
CA ARG A 10 -17.79 -17.69 16.14
C ARG A 10 -16.94 -16.46 16.39
N THR A 11 -16.77 -15.67 15.34
CA THR A 11 -16.23 -14.30 15.45
C THR A 11 -17.36 -13.33 15.75
N THR A 12 -17.14 -12.42 16.70
CA THR A 12 -18.06 -11.33 17.04
C THR A 12 -17.34 -10.00 16.83
N LEU A 13 -17.93 -9.12 16.03
CA LEU A 13 -17.56 -7.72 15.91
C LEU A 13 -18.21 -6.95 17.07
N ILE A 14 -17.44 -6.15 17.78
CA ILE A 14 -17.89 -5.40 18.94
C ILE A 14 -17.44 -3.96 18.79
N ASP A 15 -18.36 -2.99 18.92
CA ASP A 15 -17.99 -1.59 19.11
C ASP A 15 -18.04 -1.22 20.60
N LEU A 16 -16.95 -0.61 21.05
CA LEU A 16 -16.78 -0.11 22.42
C LEU A 16 -16.82 1.42 22.43
N ALA A 17 -17.48 1.99 23.42
CA ALA A 17 -17.41 3.42 23.68
C ALA A 17 -15.97 3.83 24.02
N SER A 18 -15.51 4.92 23.39
CA SER A 18 -14.18 5.46 23.64
C SER A 18 -14.05 5.93 25.09
N GLY A 19 -12.91 5.68 25.72
CA GLY A 19 -12.61 6.10 27.09
C GLY A 19 -13.20 5.22 28.20
N THR A 20 -14.35 4.57 27.99
CA THR A 20 -14.98 3.70 29.00
C THR A 20 -14.82 2.21 28.71
N GLY A 21 -14.65 1.83 27.43
CA GLY A 21 -14.60 0.42 27.02
C GLY A 21 -15.95 -0.31 27.15
N THR A 22 -17.04 0.40 27.40
CA THR A 22 -18.37 -0.21 27.49
C THR A 22 -18.88 -0.61 26.11
N VAL A 23 -19.48 -1.80 25.99
CA VAL A 23 -20.05 -2.28 24.73
C VAL A 23 -21.22 -1.39 24.31
N LYS A 24 -21.12 -0.80 23.11
CA LYS A 24 -22.24 -0.11 22.45
C LYS A 24 -23.14 -1.12 21.76
N TRP A 25 -22.54 -1.95 20.91
CA TRP A 25 -23.23 -3.04 20.22
C TRP A 25 -22.27 -4.20 19.95
N LYS A 26 -22.85 -5.36 19.67
CA LYS A 26 -22.14 -6.57 19.25
C LYS A 26 -22.89 -7.22 18.09
N ARG A 27 -22.14 -7.74 17.12
CA ARG A 27 -22.66 -8.44 15.97
C ARG A 27 -21.90 -9.74 15.75
N ALA A 28 -22.62 -10.85 15.76
CA ALA A 28 -22.05 -12.13 15.33
C ALA A 28 -21.78 -12.08 13.83
N ILE A 29 -20.61 -12.54 13.44
CA ILE A 29 -20.15 -12.63 12.05
C ILE A 29 -20.20 -14.11 11.65
N THR A 30 -20.73 -14.39 10.46
CA THR A 30 -20.93 -15.76 9.98
C THR A 30 -19.60 -16.40 9.62
N ASP A 31 -19.50 -17.73 9.72
CA ASP A 31 -18.30 -18.48 9.33
C ASP A 31 -17.90 -18.18 7.88
N GLY A 32 -16.60 -18.01 7.66
CA GLY A 32 -16.01 -17.65 6.37
C GLY A 32 -16.06 -16.15 6.03
N GLN A 33 -16.63 -15.31 6.90
CA GLN A 33 -16.51 -13.86 6.78
C GLN A 33 -15.28 -13.34 7.53
N TRP A 34 -14.64 -12.32 7.01
CA TRP A 34 -13.56 -11.57 7.64
C TRP A 34 -13.92 -10.10 7.78
N ILE A 35 -13.30 -9.42 8.74
CA ILE A 35 -13.59 -8.03 9.06
C ILE A 35 -12.43 -7.17 8.60
N ILE A 36 -12.76 -6.06 7.93
CA ILE A 36 -11.79 -5.11 7.39
C ILE A 36 -12.08 -3.75 8.04
N PRO A 37 -11.35 -3.40 9.12
CA PRO A 37 -11.41 -2.06 9.70
C PRO A 37 -10.61 -1.08 8.83
N VAL A 38 -11.12 0.14 8.71
CA VAL A 38 -10.52 1.22 7.90
C VAL A 38 -10.14 2.38 8.82
N VAL A 39 -9.04 3.09 8.51
CA VAL A 39 -8.46 4.16 9.37
C VAL A 39 -9.43 5.31 9.66
N THR A 40 -10.45 5.51 8.85
CA THR A 40 -11.54 6.50 9.04
C THR A 40 -12.60 6.07 10.07
N GLY A 41 -12.46 4.88 10.67
CA GLY A 41 -13.46 4.32 11.59
C GLY A 41 -14.61 3.60 10.89
N GLU A 42 -14.51 3.40 9.58
CA GLU A 42 -15.43 2.58 8.81
C GLU A 42 -15.08 1.10 8.97
N VAL A 43 -16.09 0.23 9.00
CA VAL A 43 -15.90 -1.21 9.13
C VAL A 43 -16.66 -1.92 8.02
N TYR A 44 -15.97 -2.87 7.41
CA TYR A 44 -16.53 -3.73 6.39
C TYR A 44 -16.50 -5.18 6.85
N VAL A 45 -17.53 -5.94 6.50
CA VAL A 45 -17.55 -7.40 6.61
C VAL A 45 -17.49 -7.95 5.21
N ALA A 46 -16.50 -8.78 4.95
CA ALA A 46 -16.25 -9.38 3.64
C ALA A 46 -16.33 -10.90 3.73
N GLN A 47 -16.78 -11.53 2.65
CA GLN A 47 -16.84 -12.96 2.40
C GLN A 47 -16.55 -13.14 0.92
N ASN A 48 -15.91 -14.22 0.45
CA ASN A 48 -15.53 -14.47 -0.97
C ASN A 48 -15.96 -13.38 -1.96
N ASN A 49 -17.23 -13.36 -2.40
CA ASN A 49 -17.79 -12.40 -3.35
C ASN A 49 -18.82 -11.42 -2.75
N TYR A 50 -18.84 -11.21 -1.46
CA TYR A 50 -19.76 -10.32 -0.76
C TYR A 50 -19.00 -9.37 0.15
N LEU A 51 -19.35 -8.10 0.07
CA LEU A 51 -18.84 -7.06 0.94
C LEU A 51 -20.04 -6.31 1.50
N GLU A 52 -19.96 -5.88 2.74
CA GLU A 52 -20.93 -4.94 3.29
C GLU A 52 -20.27 -3.92 4.18
N LYS A 53 -20.87 -2.73 4.21
CA LYS A 53 -20.51 -1.68 5.16
C LYS A 53 -21.37 -1.78 6.40
N VAL A 54 -20.72 -1.71 7.54
CA VAL A 54 -21.35 -1.78 8.86
C VAL A 54 -21.73 -0.37 9.33
N ASN A 55 -22.94 -0.23 9.87
CA ASN A 55 -23.40 0.98 10.52
C ASN A 55 -22.65 1.16 11.85
N PRO A 56 -21.92 2.26 12.05
CA PRO A 56 -21.18 2.48 13.29
C PRO A 56 -22.09 2.62 14.53
N ASP A 57 -23.37 2.97 14.36
CA ASP A 57 -24.27 3.25 15.48
C ASP A 57 -24.89 2.00 16.09
N ASP A 58 -25.22 1.01 15.27
CA ASP A 58 -25.97 -0.19 15.69
C ASP A 58 -25.36 -1.52 15.22
N GLY A 59 -24.30 -1.50 14.41
CA GLY A 59 -23.66 -2.69 13.84
C GLY A 59 -24.45 -3.32 12.68
N GLY A 60 -25.57 -2.72 12.29
CA GLY A 60 -26.39 -3.14 11.14
C GLY A 60 -25.68 -2.98 9.81
N LYS A 61 -26.32 -3.42 8.73
CA LYS A 61 -25.80 -3.21 7.37
C LYS A 61 -26.27 -1.87 6.83
N LEU A 62 -25.33 -1.02 6.37
CA LEU A 62 -25.65 0.18 5.60
C LEU A 62 -25.89 -0.14 4.13
N TRP A 63 -24.96 -0.86 3.50
CA TRP A 63 -25.09 -1.33 2.13
C TRP A 63 -24.32 -2.65 1.95
N SER A 64 -24.60 -3.34 0.84
CA SER A 64 -23.84 -4.52 0.42
C SER A 64 -23.49 -4.48 -1.06
N TYR A 65 -22.37 -5.10 -1.39
CA TYR A 65 -21.84 -5.28 -2.71
C TYR A 65 -21.64 -6.77 -2.99
N ALA A 66 -22.20 -7.25 -4.10
CA ALA A 66 -22.03 -8.62 -4.56
C ALA A 66 -21.14 -8.64 -5.80
N GLY A 67 -20.01 -9.34 -5.70
CA GLY A 67 -19.08 -9.60 -6.78
C GLY A 67 -19.62 -10.64 -7.73
N ASN A 68 -19.14 -10.59 -8.97
CA ASN A 68 -19.55 -11.47 -10.06
C ASN A 68 -18.82 -12.83 -10.04
N ARG A 69 -17.81 -13.03 -9.18
CA ARG A 69 -17.08 -14.31 -9.07
C ARG A 69 -17.21 -14.92 -7.68
N SER A 70 -18.00 -15.99 -7.55
CA SER A 70 -18.46 -16.55 -6.27
C SER A 70 -17.35 -17.10 -5.34
N ASN A 71 -16.15 -17.38 -5.86
CA ASN A 71 -15.07 -18.06 -5.12
C ASN A 71 -13.78 -17.25 -5.03
N GLU A 72 -13.82 -15.95 -5.34
CA GLU A 72 -12.63 -15.08 -5.29
C GLU A 72 -12.82 -13.99 -4.25
N ALA A 73 -11.97 -14.01 -3.22
CA ALA A 73 -11.96 -13.01 -2.15
C ALA A 73 -11.72 -11.59 -2.68
N PHE A 74 -12.39 -10.61 -2.08
CA PHE A 74 -12.09 -9.21 -2.29
C PHE A 74 -10.79 -8.80 -1.60
N TYR A 75 -9.95 -8.09 -2.34
CA TYR A 75 -8.88 -7.28 -1.76
C TYR A 75 -9.34 -5.84 -1.71
N LEU A 76 -9.41 -5.31 -0.50
CA LEU A 76 -9.80 -3.92 -0.25
C LEU A 76 -8.56 -3.09 0.02
N ASP A 77 -8.48 -1.97 -0.69
CA ASP A 77 -7.50 -0.94 -0.45
C ASP A 77 -8.23 0.38 -0.20
N TRP A 78 -7.78 1.14 0.78
CA TRP A 78 -8.31 2.44 1.11
C TRP A 78 -7.16 3.40 1.32
N ASN A 79 -7.37 4.64 0.95
CA ASN A 79 -6.28 5.61 0.87
C ASN A 79 -6.74 7.05 1.05
N GLU A 80 -8.04 7.31 0.91
CA GLU A 80 -8.67 8.57 1.26
C GLU A 80 -10.03 8.33 1.91
N ALA A 81 -10.54 9.34 2.63
CA ALA A 81 -11.89 9.28 3.16
C ALA A 81 -12.90 9.17 2.00
N GLY A 82 -13.67 8.08 1.97
CA GLY A 82 -14.80 7.95 1.05
C GLY A 82 -14.56 7.09 -0.21
N ILE A 83 -13.36 6.53 -0.43
CA ILE A 83 -13.08 5.71 -1.62
C ILE A 83 -12.62 4.31 -1.23
N LEU A 84 -13.21 3.32 -1.87
CA LEU A 84 -12.85 1.92 -1.71
C LEU A 84 -12.40 1.33 -3.03
N TYR A 85 -11.21 0.73 -3.06
CA TYR A 85 -10.79 -0.10 -4.20
C TYR A 85 -11.03 -1.56 -3.88
N LEU A 86 -11.74 -2.24 -4.78
CA LEU A 86 -12.08 -3.64 -4.69
C LEU A 86 -11.44 -4.37 -5.86
N THR A 87 -10.62 -5.37 -5.58
CA THR A 87 -10.05 -6.24 -6.61
C THR A 87 -10.65 -7.63 -6.50
N GLN A 88 -11.15 -8.16 -7.62
CA GLN A 88 -11.60 -9.54 -7.78
C GLN A 88 -11.16 -10.03 -9.17
N GLY A 89 -10.30 -11.04 -9.23
CA GLY A 89 -9.74 -11.46 -10.52
C GLY A 89 -8.83 -10.39 -11.10
N GLN A 90 -9.02 -10.14 -12.39
CA GLN A 90 -8.36 -9.06 -13.12
C GLN A 90 -9.10 -7.73 -12.97
N GLU A 91 -10.25 -7.72 -12.30
CA GLU A 91 -11.11 -6.56 -12.25
C GLU A 91 -10.82 -5.76 -10.99
N LEU A 92 -10.32 -4.55 -11.19
CA LEU A 92 -10.24 -3.51 -10.18
C LEU A 92 -11.47 -2.62 -10.32
N ARG A 93 -12.15 -2.36 -9.20
CA ARG A 93 -13.28 -1.45 -9.14
C ARG A 93 -13.02 -0.38 -8.10
N ARG A 94 -13.34 0.86 -8.43
CA ARG A 94 -13.43 1.95 -7.46
C ARG A 94 -14.89 2.11 -7.07
N LEU A 95 -15.17 2.04 -5.78
CA LEU A 95 -16.51 2.21 -5.23
C LEU A 95 -16.58 3.50 -4.42
N ASP A 96 -17.76 4.13 -4.43
CA ASP A 96 -18.13 5.12 -3.43
C ASP A 96 -18.30 4.41 -2.08
N ALA A 97 -17.52 4.80 -1.07
CA ALA A 97 -17.57 4.12 0.23
C ALA A 97 -18.87 4.39 0.99
N THR A 98 -19.62 5.45 0.66
CA THR A 98 -20.89 5.81 1.29
C THR A 98 -22.04 4.98 0.76
N THR A 99 -22.11 4.78 -0.55
CA THR A 99 -23.24 4.09 -1.21
C THR A 99 -22.91 2.64 -1.61
N GLY A 100 -21.63 2.32 -1.78
CA GLY A 100 -21.17 1.05 -2.34
C GLY A 100 -21.28 0.97 -3.87
N GLU A 101 -21.66 2.06 -4.54
CA GLU A 101 -21.82 2.09 -5.99
C GLU A 101 -20.48 2.05 -6.72
N THR A 102 -20.43 1.35 -7.85
CA THR A 102 -19.23 1.33 -8.69
C THR A 102 -19.10 2.64 -9.44
N LEU A 103 -18.04 3.40 -9.15
CA LEU A 103 -17.70 4.63 -9.86
C LEU A 103 -17.07 4.31 -11.20
N TRP A 104 -16.15 3.34 -11.23
CA TRP A 104 -15.55 2.80 -12.45
C TRP A 104 -14.91 1.44 -12.21
N SER A 105 -14.63 0.72 -13.31
CA SER A 105 -13.90 -0.54 -13.32
C SER A 105 -12.73 -0.49 -14.31
N TYR A 106 -11.67 -1.23 -14.01
CA TYR A 106 -10.50 -1.42 -14.85
C TYR A 106 -10.09 -2.89 -14.84
N THR A 107 -9.81 -3.45 -16.02
CA THR A 107 -9.37 -4.84 -16.17
C THR A 107 -7.86 -4.88 -16.43
N THR A 108 -7.10 -5.49 -15.52
CA THR A 108 -5.66 -5.68 -15.69
C THR A 108 -5.35 -6.64 -16.84
N PRO A 109 -4.26 -6.43 -17.61
CA PRO A 109 -3.99 -7.17 -18.84
C PRO A 109 -3.58 -8.64 -18.67
N ALA A 110 -3.24 -9.11 -17.47
CA ALA A 110 -2.76 -10.48 -17.22
C ALA A 110 -3.63 -11.25 -16.20
N PRO A 111 -3.75 -12.59 -16.27
CA PRO A 111 -4.62 -13.35 -15.37
C PRO A 111 -4.18 -13.30 -13.91
N GLN A 112 -5.11 -13.02 -12.98
CA GLN A 112 -4.81 -12.77 -11.55
C GLN A 112 -4.02 -13.89 -10.86
N ALA A 113 -4.20 -15.16 -11.26
CA ALA A 113 -3.52 -16.29 -10.63
C ALA A 113 -1.98 -16.20 -10.68
N SER A 114 -1.42 -15.33 -11.52
CA SER A 114 0.02 -15.03 -11.58
C SER A 114 0.37 -13.60 -11.16
N LEU A 115 -0.58 -12.81 -10.67
CA LEU A 115 -0.40 -11.40 -10.38
C LEU A 115 -0.39 -11.06 -8.90
N SER A 116 0.58 -10.24 -8.50
CA SER A 116 0.45 -9.36 -7.34
C SER A 116 0.12 -7.97 -7.83
N THR A 117 -0.96 -7.38 -7.30
CA THR A 117 -1.42 -6.03 -7.69
C THR A 117 -1.38 -5.12 -6.47
N ASN A 118 -0.46 -4.15 -6.51
CA ASN A 118 -0.35 -3.08 -5.53
C ASN A 118 -1.07 -1.84 -6.04
N ARG A 119 -1.77 -1.13 -5.16
CA ARG A 119 -2.53 0.09 -5.46
C ARG A 119 -2.02 1.21 -4.58
N TYR A 120 -1.78 2.37 -5.17
CA TYR A 120 -1.33 3.56 -4.44
C TYR A 120 -2.18 4.72 -4.92
N THR A 121 -3.18 5.10 -4.13
CA THR A 121 -3.90 6.34 -4.44
C THR A 121 -3.18 7.52 -3.84
N LEU A 122 -3.22 8.56 -4.63
CA LEU A 122 -2.55 9.81 -4.42
C LEU A 122 -3.57 10.82 -3.86
N LYS A 123 -3.08 11.92 -3.27
CA LYS A 123 -3.84 12.94 -2.53
C LYS A 123 -5.00 13.63 -3.27
N ASN A 124 -5.11 13.42 -4.58
CA ASN A 124 -6.19 13.98 -5.40
C ASN A 124 -7.18 12.90 -5.86
N GLY A 125 -7.06 11.67 -5.34
CA GLY A 125 -7.84 10.52 -5.75
C GLY A 125 -7.35 9.79 -7.02
N ASP A 126 -6.25 10.23 -7.66
CA ASP A 126 -5.61 9.47 -8.74
C ASP A 126 -5.00 8.17 -8.21
N LEU A 127 -4.85 7.15 -9.06
CA LEU A 127 -4.36 5.84 -8.68
C LEU A 127 -3.14 5.42 -9.51
N ILE A 128 -2.09 4.97 -8.82
CA ILE A 128 -1.02 4.17 -9.43
C ILE A 128 -1.29 2.70 -9.12
N LEU A 129 -1.41 1.91 -10.19
CA LEU A 129 -1.56 0.46 -10.14
C LEU A 129 -0.25 -0.18 -10.58
N ILE A 130 0.32 -1.03 -9.74
CA ILE A 130 1.51 -1.80 -10.07
C ILE A 130 1.14 -3.28 -10.06
N THR A 131 1.23 -3.91 -11.23
CA THR A 131 0.93 -5.32 -11.44
C THR A 131 2.23 -6.08 -11.69
N ILE A 132 2.50 -7.11 -10.90
CA ILE A 132 3.71 -7.93 -10.99
C ILE A 132 3.29 -9.35 -11.39
N ASN A 133 3.76 -9.84 -12.53
CA ASN A 133 3.59 -11.22 -12.95
C ASN A 133 4.85 -12.03 -12.63
N GLY A 134 4.77 -12.85 -11.58
CA GLY A 134 5.89 -13.68 -11.14
C GLY A 134 6.22 -14.83 -12.09
N THR A 135 5.26 -15.28 -12.91
CA THR A 135 5.46 -16.38 -13.86
C THR A 135 6.22 -15.90 -15.10
N SER A 136 5.86 -14.73 -15.63
CA SER A 136 6.49 -14.15 -16.81
C SER A 136 7.64 -13.21 -16.50
N ASN A 137 7.99 -13.02 -15.22
CA ASN A 137 8.93 -12.01 -14.76
C ASN A 137 8.68 -10.66 -15.45
N SER A 138 7.46 -10.14 -15.33
CA SER A 138 7.08 -8.83 -15.88
C SER A 138 6.39 -7.94 -14.85
N ALA A 139 6.60 -6.64 -14.94
CA ALA A 139 5.91 -5.64 -14.15
C ALA A 139 5.21 -4.65 -15.09
N HIS A 140 4.04 -4.16 -14.68
CA HIS A 140 3.24 -3.20 -15.41
C HIS A 140 2.75 -2.11 -14.45
N VAL A 141 3.05 -0.86 -14.76
CA VAL A 141 2.66 0.31 -13.97
C VAL A 141 1.66 1.12 -14.77
N VAL A 142 0.51 1.42 -14.17
CA VAL A 142 -0.55 2.23 -14.78
C VAL A 142 -0.89 3.37 -13.87
N MET A 143 -0.96 4.58 -14.41
CA MET A 143 -1.52 5.74 -13.74
C MET A 143 -2.91 6.01 -14.28
N MET A 144 -3.88 6.14 -13.38
CA MET A 144 -5.26 6.49 -13.69
C MET A 144 -5.66 7.74 -12.92
N ASN A 145 -6.49 8.58 -13.54
CA ASN A 145 -7.09 9.68 -12.82
C ASN A 145 -8.21 9.21 -11.89
N ALA A 146 -8.75 10.13 -11.09
CA ALA A 146 -9.83 9.80 -10.17
C ALA A 146 -11.08 9.17 -10.85
N ASP A 147 -11.36 9.55 -12.10
CA ASP A 147 -12.49 9.05 -12.89
C ASP A 147 -12.23 7.69 -13.57
N GLY A 148 -11.05 7.08 -13.36
CA GLY A 148 -10.70 5.78 -13.93
C GLY A 148 -10.13 5.85 -15.34
N LYS A 149 -9.85 7.05 -15.87
CA LYS A 149 -9.17 7.23 -17.15
C LYS A 149 -7.67 6.98 -16.98
N LYS A 150 -7.12 6.07 -17.77
CA LYS A 150 -5.67 5.87 -17.90
C LYS A 150 -4.99 7.15 -18.40
N LEU A 151 -4.05 7.65 -17.62
CA LEU A 151 -3.18 8.78 -17.97
C LEU A 151 -1.96 8.30 -18.75
N TRP A 152 -1.27 7.28 -18.22
CA TRP A 152 -0.10 6.66 -18.85
C TRP A 152 0.12 5.24 -18.29
N GLU A 153 0.93 4.46 -19.00
CA GLU A 153 1.40 3.15 -18.55
C GLU A 153 2.85 2.89 -18.96
N THR A 154 3.52 1.99 -18.27
CA THR A 154 4.89 1.56 -18.58
C THR A 154 5.16 0.14 -18.08
N ASP A 155 6.09 -0.56 -18.72
CA ASP A 155 6.52 -1.91 -18.40
C ASP A 155 7.98 -1.89 -17.92
N PRO A 156 8.24 -1.53 -16.65
CA PRO A 156 9.60 -1.49 -16.16
C PRO A 156 10.16 -2.91 -16.01
N LYS A 157 11.47 -2.99 -15.75
CA LYS A 157 12.10 -4.27 -15.42
C LYS A 157 11.39 -4.92 -14.23
N PHE A 158 11.29 -6.25 -14.26
CA PHE A 158 10.62 -7.02 -13.23
C PHE A 158 11.41 -7.11 -11.93
N GLY A 159 10.73 -6.88 -10.83
CA GLY A 159 11.22 -7.01 -9.47
C GLY A 159 10.27 -6.34 -8.48
N ASN A 160 10.76 -6.09 -7.27
CA ASN A 160 9.99 -5.36 -6.26
C ASN A 160 9.58 -3.99 -6.78
N ALA A 161 8.32 -3.63 -6.56
CA ALA A 161 7.77 -2.39 -7.06
C ALA A 161 6.74 -1.78 -6.11
N TYR A 162 6.98 -0.50 -5.81
CA TYR A 162 6.21 0.32 -4.88
C TYR A 162 6.06 1.73 -5.45
N ALA A 163 5.04 2.47 -5.04
CA ALA A 163 4.89 3.88 -5.40
C ALA A 163 4.53 4.73 -4.18
N LEU A 164 4.76 6.03 -4.28
CA LEU A 164 4.35 7.01 -3.29
C LEU A 164 4.28 8.42 -3.90
N GLU A 165 3.65 9.30 -3.14
CA GLU A 165 3.61 10.74 -3.38
C GLU A 165 4.20 11.49 -2.19
N ASP A 166 5.11 12.43 -2.44
CA ASP A 166 5.65 13.28 -1.36
C ASP A 166 4.67 14.38 -0.91
N SER A 167 5.07 15.17 0.09
CA SER A 167 4.31 16.34 0.57
C SER A 167 3.98 17.36 -0.52
N SER A 168 4.81 17.45 -1.55
CA SER A 168 4.74 18.45 -2.63
C SER A 168 4.00 17.94 -3.88
N GLY A 169 3.53 16.68 -3.88
CA GLY A 169 2.80 16.08 -5.00
C GLY A 169 3.69 15.45 -6.07
N ASN A 170 5.00 15.28 -5.81
CA ASN A 170 5.87 14.52 -6.70
C ASN A 170 5.61 13.02 -6.55
N ILE A 171 5.63 12.34 -7.69
CA ILE A 171 5.34 10.92 -7.78
C ILE A 171 6.63 10.15 -7.98
N TYR A 172 6.78 9.11 -7.17
CA TYR A 172 7.89 8.16 -7.25
C TYR A 172 7.33 6.75 -7.40
N TYR A 173 7.96 5.96 -8.25
CA TYR A 173 7.81 4.51 -8.19
C TYR A 173 9.18 3.83 -8.23
N VAL A 174 9.26 2.69 -7.58
CA VAL A 174 10.41 1.80 -7.61
C VAL A 174 10.05 0.64 -8.52
N ALA A 175 10.98 0.25 -9.38
CA ALA A 175 10.92 -1.03 -10.06
C ALA A 175 12.31 -1.64 -10.07
N THR A 176 12.44 -2.86 -9.55
CA THR A 176 13.73 -3.53 -9.31
C THR A 176 14.59 -2.77 -8.29
N HIS A 177 15.63 -2.07 -8.75
CA HIS A 177 16.58 -1.30 -7.95
C HIS A 177 16.62 0.17 -8.40
N THR A 178 15.67 0.57 -9.24
CA THR A 178 15.62 1.91 -9.80
C THR A 178 14.43 2.66 -9.23
N VAL A 179 14.70 3.84 -8.68
CA VAL A 179 13.70 4.85 -8.33
C VAL A 179 13.48 5.72 -9.55
N TYR A 180 12.21 5.91 -9.89
CA TYR A 180 11.76 6.77 -10.97
C TYR A 180 10.96 7.91 -10.36
N SER A 181 11.37 9.15 -10.63
CA SER A 181 10.47 10.31 -10.46
C SER A 181 9.82 10.62 -11.79
N VAL A 182 8.50 10.79 -11.79
CA VAL A 182 7.73 10.98 -13.03
C VAL A 182 6.83 12.20 -12.98
N ASN A 183 6.53 12.73 -14.16
CA ASN A 183 5.43 13.65 -14.35
C ASN A 183 4.11 12.89 -14.17
N ARG A 184 3.28 13.36 -13.24
CA ARG A 184 1.98 12.76 -12.91
C ARG A 184 1.08 12.56 -14.13
N ALA A 185 0.99 13.55 -15.02
CA ALA A 185 0.05 13.56 -16.13
C ALA A 185 0.52 12.72 -17.32
N THR A 186 1.83 12.68 -17.57
CA THR A 186 2.38 12.10 -18.80
C THR A 186 3.23 10.85 -18.59
N GLY A 187 3.65 10.55 -17.36
CA GLY A 187 4.60 9.48 -17.07
C GLY A 187 6.03 9.79 -17.51
N ALA A 188 6.27 11.00 -18.03
CA ALA A 188 7.61 11.41 -18.44
C ALA A 188 8.56 11.38 -17.24
N ILE A 189 9.66 10.67 -17.39
CA ILE A 189 10.71 10.57 -16.37
C ILE A 189 11.32 11.95 -16.14
N LYS A 190 11.25 12.43 -14.90
CA LYS A 190 11.95 13.65 -14.45
C LYS A 190 13.41 13.32 -14.14
N TRP A 191 13.63 12.22 -13.42
CA TRP A 191 14.94 11.69 -13.11
C TRP A 191 14.82 10.21 -12.73
N THR A 192 15.94 9.48 -12.81
CA THR A 192 16.07 8.13 -12.26
C THR A 192 17.27 8.05 -11.32
N PHE A 193 17.15 7.19 -10.32
CA PHE A 193 18.27 6.79 -9.48
C PHE A 193 18.34 5.28 -9.47
N ALA A 194 19.45 4.72 -9.99
CA ALA A 194 19.77 3.31 -9.88
C ALA A 194 20.99 3.17 -8.98
N ARG A 195 20.86 2.39 -7.91
CA ARG A 195 21.98 2.14 -7.01
C ARG A 195 22.93 1.13 -7.64
N GLU A 196 24.23 1.42 -7.65
CA GLU A 196 25.25 0.41 -7.95
C GLU A 196 25.36 -0.55 -6.74
N THR A 197 24.98 -1.81 -6.94
CA THR A 197 24.92 -2.80 -5.85
C THR A 197 26.28 -3.47 -5.68
N ALA A 198 26.92 -3.31 -4.51
CA ALA A 198 28.18 -3.99 -4.20
C ALA A 198 27.98 -5.52 -4.03
N VAL A 199 26.77 -5.93 -3.64
CA VAL A 199 26.37 -7.33 -3.51
C VAL A 199 25.35 -7.64 -4.59
N GLN A 200 25.59 -8.70 -5.37
CA GLN A 200 24.58 -9.17 -6.32
C GLN A 200 23.31 -9.56 -5.56
N ASN A 201 22.15 -9.05 -6.00
CA ASN A 201 20.81 -9.30 -5.45
C ASN A 201 20.38 -8.46 -4.24
N GLU A 202 20.97 -7.29 -4.00
CA GLU A 202 20.36 -6.31 -3.09
C GLU A 202 19.01 -5.83 -3.63
N THR A 203 18.00 -5.67 -2.76
CA THR A 203 16.69 -5.15 -3.14
C THR A 203 16.31 -3.88 -2.38
N VAL A 204 15.46 -3.05 -2.98
CA VAL A 204 14.83 -1.92 -2.29
C VAL A 204 13.61 -2.43 -1.54
N TYR A 205 13.63 -2.29 -0.21
CA TYR A 205 12.56 -2.74 0.67
C TYR A 205 11.48 -1.68 0.85
N THR A 206 11.87 -0.42 0.98
CA THR A 206 10.93 0.69 1.11
C THR A 206 11.58 2.00 0.70
N LEU A 207 10.72 2.96 0.38
CA LEU A 207 11.08 4.35 0.11
C LEU A 207 10.19 5.23 0.99
N GLN A 208 10.77 6.21 1.66
CA GLN A 208 10.04 7.21 2.44
C GLN A 208 10.50 8.62 2.06
N THR A 209 9.56 9.56 2.04
CA THR A 209 9.83 10.98 1.73
C THR A 209 9.63 11.85 2.95
N TYR A 210 10.53 12.82 3.13
CA TYR A 210 10.44 13.82 4.19
C TYR A 210 10.90 15.17 3.66
N GLY A 211 9.98 16.05 3.28
CA GLY A 211 10.32 17.31 2.63
C GLY A 211 11.10 17.06 1.33
N ASP A 212 12.30 17.64 1.23
CA ASP A 212 13.17 17.53 0.05
C ASP A 212 14.02 16.24 0.02
N ASP A 213 13.80 15.29 0.94
CA ASP A 213 14.58 14.06 1.05
C ASP A 213 13.77 12.81 0.67
N ILE A 214 14.43 11.90 -0.02
CA ILE A 214 14.01 10.52 -0.22
C ILE A 214 14.98 9.61 0.53
N PHE A 215 14.47 8.75 1.41
CA PHE A 215 15.24 7.67 2.03
C PHE A 215 14.86 6.33 1.43
N LEU A 216 15.86 5.62 0.93
CA LEU A 216 15.76 4.26 0.43
C LEU A 216 16.32 3.31 1.46
N LEU A 217 15.52 2.36 1.89
CA LEU A 217 15.99 1.23 2.67
C LEU A 217 16.23 0.06 1.72
N TYR A 218 17.48 -0.41 1.65
CA TYR A 218 17.89 -1.52 0.80
C TYR A 218 18.60 -2.60 1.62
N GLY A 219 18.76 -3.81 1.09
CA GLY A 219 19.45 -4.88 1.81
C GLY A 219 19.73 -6.12 0.97
N GLY A 220 20.59 -6.99 1.53
CA GLY A 220 21.09 -8.19 0.86
C GLY A 220 20.03 -9.29 0.66
N PRO A 221 20.32 -10.31 -0.16
CA PRO A 221 19.31 -11.27 -0.59
C PRO A 221 18.85 -12.14 0.58
N SER A 222 17.54 -12.04 0.80
CA SER A 222 16.67 -12.96 1.56
C SER A 222 17.06 -13.27 3.01
N GLY A 223 16.02 -13.56 3.80
CA GLY A 223 16.09 -13.70 5.24
C GLY A 223 15.07 -12.77 5.90
N ARG A 224 14.56 -13.18 7.07
CA ARG A 224 13.59 -12.38 7.83
C ARG A 224 14.19 -11.04 8.30
N TYR A 225 15.50 -11.03 8.53
CA TYR A 225 16.27 -9.90 9.04
C TYR A 225 17.60 -9.79 8.27
N PRO A 226 17.55 -9.38 6.99
CA PRO A 226 18.74 -9.27 6.16
C PRO A 226 19.60 -8.09 6.64
N PRO A 227 20.92 -8.07 6.36
CA PRO A 227 21.72 -6.88 6.55
C PRO A 227 21.28 -5.80 5.57
N MET A 228 21.18 -4.56 6.06
CA MET A 228 20.57 -3.46 5.32
C MET A 228 21.49 -2.25 5.22
N GLY A 229 21.16 -1.36 4.30
CA GLY A 229 21.71 -0.03 4.19
C GLY A 229 20.64 0.99 3.86
N ILE A 230 21.05 2.25 3.90
CA ILE A 230 20.16 3.40 3.70
C ILE A 230 20.84 4.34 2.71
N SER A 231 20.11 4.72 1.65
CA SER A 231 20.52 5.81 0.77
C SER A 231 19.62 7.01 1.01
N ARG A 232 20.20 8.21 1.02
CA ARG A 232 19.46 9.47 0.98
C ARG A 232 19.63 10.12 -0.38
N LEU A 233 18.52 10.47 -1.01
CA LEU A 233 18.50 11.21 -2.27
C LEU A 233 17.84 12.58 -2.06
N ASP A 234 18.28 13.57 -2.84
CA ASP A 234 17.54 14.80 -3.04
C ASP A 234 16.29 14.52 -3.88
N ALA A 235 15.11 14.87 -3.36
CA ALA A 235 13.81 14.53 -3.95
C ALA A 235 13.55 15.22 -5.30
N LYS A 236 14.19 16.36 -5.53
CA LYS A 236 14.02 17.18 -6.74
C LYS A 236 14.85 16.65 -7.91
N THR A 237 16.05 16.16 -7.63
CA THR A 237 17.05 15.79 -8.65
C THR A 237 17.34 14.30 -8.70
N GLY A 238 17.03 13.54 -7.65
CA GLY A 238 17.43 12.15 -7.48
C GLY A 238 18.91 11.98 -7.12
N ALA A 239 19.64 13.07 -6.85
CA ALA A 239 21.06 13.01 -6.54
C ALA A 239 21.29 12.33 -5.18
N LEU A 240 22.18 11.33 -5.17
CA LEU A 240 22.64 10.69 -3.94
C LEU A 240 23.38 11.69 -3.05
N GLN A 241 22.83 11.93 -1.86
CA GLN A 241 23.43 12.79 -0.84
C GLN A 241 24.40 12.00 0.02
N TRP A 242 23.99 10.81 0.45
CA TRP A 242 24.83 9.85 1.15
C TRP A 242 24.25 8.44 1.06
N ASP A 243 25.11 7.46 1.27
CA ASP A 243 24.79 6.03 1.31
C ASP A 243 25.53 5.40 2.50
N VAL A 244 24.81 4.61 3.31
CA VAL A 244 25.39 3.96 4.47
C VAL A 244 24.97 2.50 4.53
N TRP A 245 25.96 1.61 4.57
CA TRP A 245 25.74 0.21 4.88
C TRP A 245 25.69 0.03 6.40
N VAL A 246 24.53 -0.38 6.93
CA VAL A 246 24.35 -0.64 8.37
C VAL A 246 24.86 -2.03 8.74
N GLY A 247 24.75 -3.00 7.82
CA GLY A 247 25.21 -4.38 8.02
C GLY A 247 24.31 -5.23 8.92
N GLU A 248 23.20 -4.67 9.40
CA GLU A 248 22.21 -5.33 10.24
C GLU A 248 20.79 -4.96 9.77
N ALA A 249 19.80 -5.77 10.15
CA ALA A 249 18.41 -5.49 9.86
C ALA A 249 17.96 -4.18 10.51
N THR A 250 17.40 -3.29 9.70
CA THR A 250 17.10 -1.91 10.07
C THR A 250 15.71 -1.52 9.57
N SER A 251 15.02 -0.64 10.29
CA SER A 251 13.79 0.00 9.81
C SER A 251 13.88 1.52 9.92
N LEU A 252 13.23 2.22 9.00
CA LEU A 252 13.04 3.67 9.09
C LEU A 252 11.92 3.96 10.10
N ILE A 253 12.18 4.84 11.07
CA ILE A 253 11.20 5.23 12.10
C ILE A 253 10.47 6.51 11.66
N LEU A 254 11.23 7.60 11.58
CA LEU A 254 10.74 8.93 11.23
C LEU A 254 11.93 9.81 10.85
N ALA A 255 11.66 10.95 10.20
CA ALA A 255 12.64 12.01 10.06
C ALA A 255 12.05 13.35 10.56
N ASP A 256 12.89 14.18 11.16
CA ASP A 256 12.58 15.56 11.55
C ASP A 256 13.41 16.56 10.72
N SER A 257 13.45 17.86 11.03
CA SER A 257 14.20 18.85 10.25
C SER A 257 15.71 18.61 10.12
N GLY A 258 16.32 17.79 10.98
CA GLY A 258 17.77 17.59 11.02
C GLY A 258 18.24 16.13 10.98
N PHE A 259 17.36 15.18 11.30
CA PHE A 259 17.73 13.79 11.49
C PHE A 259 16.73 12.80 10.89
N LEU A 260 17.26 11.68 10.39
CA LEU A 260 16.54 10.45 10.14
C LEU A 260 16.78 9.51 11.32
N PHE A 261 15.71 9.03 11.94
CA PHE A 261 15.78 8.03 13.00
C PHE A 261 15.46 6.65 12.46
N THR A 262 16.27 5.67 12.86
CA THR A 262 16.13 4.27 12.46
C THR A 262 16.19 3.36 13.67
N ASN A 263 15.61 2.17 13.57
CA ASN A 263 15.73 1.13 14.58
C ASN A 263 16.51 -0.06 14.03
N ARG A 264 17.44 -0.59 14.82
CA ARG A 264 18.05 -1.89 14.53
C ARG A 264 17.10 -2.97 15.02
N VAL A 265 16.62 -3.83 14.12
CA VAL A 265 15.58 -4.81 14.45
C VAL A 265 16.08 -5.87 15.43
N MET A 266 17.38 -6.18 15.40
CA MET A 266 18.03 -7.19 16.25
C MET A 266 18.97 -6.57 17.29
N GLY A 267 19.13 -5.24 17.31
CA GLY A 267 19.99 -4.51 18.24
C GLY A 267 19.17 -3.62 19.17
N LEU A 268 19.67 -3.38 20.39
CA LEU A 268 19.03 -2.42 21.30
C LEU A 268 19.49 -1.00 20.94
N GLY A 269 18.76 -0.28 20.10
CA GLY A 269 18.96 1.17 19.96
C GLY A 269 18.43 1.82 18.69
N ALA A 270 17.97 3.07 18.83
CA ALA A 270 17.70 3.96 17.72
C ALA A 270 18.99 4.67 17.27
N ILE A 271 19.17 4.83 15.96
CA ILE A 271 20.28 5.61 15.37
C ILE A 271 19.70 6.83 14.66
N ALA A 272 20.34 7.98 14.87
CA ALA A 272 20.06 9.21 14.15
C ALA A 272 21.13 9.44 13.06
N TYR A 273 20.71 9.64 11.82
CA TYR A 273 21.55 10.06 10.70
C TYR A 273 21.23 11.51 10.37
N LYS A 274 22.23 12.30 9.99
CA LYS A 274 22.01 13.69 9.59
C LYS A 274 21.26 13.74 8.25
N ARG A 275 20.20 14.56 8.20
CA ARG A 275 19.63 15.06 6.94
C ARG A 275 20.48 16.18 6.38
#